data_AF-A0A3D1MDK9-F1
#
_entry.id   AF-A0A3D1MDK9-F1
#
_cell.length_a   1.000
_cell.length_b   1.000
_cell.length_c   1.000
_cell.angle_alpha   90.00
_cell.angle_beta   90.00
_cell.angle_gamma   90.00
#
_symmetry.space_group_name_H-M   'P 1'
#
loop_
_entity.id
_entity.type
_entity.pdbx_description
1 polymer ?
#
loop_
_entity_poly.entity_id
_entity_poly.type
_entity_poly.pdbx_seq_one_letter_code
_entity_poly.pdbx_strand_id
1 'polypeptide(L)'
;ELADVIIYVAKKDQQDYLSGSIGETIMEISVSHNSGRNAQDGKYVGEHDDWSKSTWRNIYLHELGHFLGLEHPWDKEDGDWAVNNWSDSHESTRMGYDEHLGSEYSWFSNLDIEALEYIWGKGLWQSYFSGVPASKDYDIDTNNIGIFEPTESAIFSCLKLVTDGIPTTLNGISEFDVRFDVLSLEEGTVQLGANRAFNIIGAKTLPLFIETENALTPDCSGTFENATGVYTDLVKSGSSVLNTHWNLIDAENLILKLNSYDQLQPK
;
A
#
# COMPACT_ATOMS: atom_id res chain seq x y z
N GLU A 1 -12.08 -0.38 22.52
CA GLU A 1 -12.00 0.94 21.86
C GLU A 1 -13.19 1.04 20.91
N LEU A 2 -13.89 2.17 20.93
CA LEU A 2 -14.94 2.46 19.96
C LEU A 2 -14.24 2.96 18.70
N ALA A 3 -14.55 2.38 17.54
CA ALA A 3 -14.01 2.86 16.28
C ALA A 3 -14.50 4.29 16.02
N ASP A 4 -13.62 5.17 15.54
CA ASP A 4 -13.97 6.55 15.18
C ASP A 4 -14.92 6.61 13.97
N VAL A 5 -14.92 5.56 13.14
CA VAL A 5 -15.79 5.38 11.96
C VAL A 5 -16.23 3.92 11.88
N ILE A 6 -17.51 3.67 11.61
CA ILE A 6 -18.04 2.32 11.33
C ILE A 6 -18.56 2.29 9.90
N ILE A 7 -17.91 1.47 9.07
CA ILE A 7 -18.34 1.22 7.69
C ILE A 7 -19.17 -0.07 7.69
N TYR A 8 -20.44 0.03 7.31
CA TYR A 8 -21.31 -1.12 7.12
C TYR A 8 -21.30 -1.50 5.64
N VAL A 9 -20.52 -2.55 5.30
CA VAL A 9 -20.66 -3.23 4.00
C VAL A 9 -21.75 -4.27 4.15
N ALA A 10 -22.99 -3.91 3.82
CA ALA A 10 -24.13 -4.79 3.98
C ALA A 10 -24.08 -5.93 2.95
N LYS A 11 -24.12 -7.19 3.44
CA LYS A 11 -24.39 -8.39 2.64
C LYS A 11 -25.88 -8.59 2.31
N LYS A 12 -26.73 -7.61 2.62
CA LYS A 12 -28.19 -7.76 2.58
C LYS A 12 -28.70 -7.18 1.28
N ASP A 13 -29.10 -8.06 0.38
CA ASP A 13 -29.47 -7.85 -1.03
C ASP A 13 -30.57 -6.80 -1.32
N GLN A 14 -31.05 -5.99 -0.37
CA GLN A 14 -32.30 -5.21 -0.50
C GLN A 14 -32.39 -3.88 0.30
N GLN A 15 -31.28 -3.22 0.63
CA GLN A 15 -31.35 -1.88 1.25
C GLN A 15 -30.35 -0.94 0.58
N ASP A 16 -30.77 -0.35 -0.55
CA ASP A 16 -29.91 0.44 -1.41
C ASP A 16 -30.13 1.95 -1.24
N TYR A 17 -29.28 2.60 -0.44
CA TYR A 17 -29.15 4.06 -0.33
C TYR A 17 -27.76 4.45 0.18
N LEU A 18 -27.26 5.62 -0.25
CA LEU A 18 -26.11 6.31 0.34
C LEU A 18 -26.69 7.43 1.25
N SER A 19 -26.56 7.31 2.56
CA SER A 19 -26.84 8.44 3.46
C SER A 19 -25.84 8.48 4.61
N GLY A 20 -25.17 9.61 4.77
CA GLY A 20 -24.44 9.96 5.99
C GLY A 20 -25.26 10.97 6.81
N SER A 21 -25.31 10.79 8.12
CA SER A 21 -25.83 11.80 9.06
C SER A 21 -24.66 12.35 9.88
N ILE A 22 -24.42 13.66 9.80
CA ILE A 22 -23.44 14.33 10.66
C ILE A 22 -24.17 14.71 11.96
N GLY A 23 -24.17 13.81 12.94
CA GLY A 23 -24.83 14.05 14.23
C GLY A 23 -24.71 12.94 15.27
N GLU A 24 -23.96 13.25 16.33
CA GLU A 24 -23.73 12.57 17.61
C GLU A 24 -23.21 11.11 17.57
N THR A 25 -21.88 11.05 17.38
CA THR A 25 -20.91 10.04 17.88
C THR A 25 -20.48 8.86 17.01
N ILE A 26 -21.11 8.57 15.87
CA ILE A 26 -20.56 7.58 14.92
C ILE A 26 -20.81 8.06 13.49
N MET A 27 -19.75 8.23 12.69
CA MET A 27 -19.87 8.39 11.25
C MET A 27 -20.21 7.03 10.65
N GLU A 28 -21.44 6.90 10.15
CA GLU A 28 -21.94 5.69 9.52
C GLU A 28 -21.90 5.84 7.99
N ILE A 29 -21.16 4.96 7.33
CA ILE A 29 -21.18 4.84 5.87
C ILE A 29 -21.82 3.50 5.52
N SER A 30 -23.03 3.58 4.96
CA SER A 30 -23.76 2.45 4.39
C SER A 30 -23.57 2.45 2.87
N VAL A 31 -22.74 1.53 2.36
CA VAL A 31 -22.55 1.33 0.91
C VAL A 31 -23.46 0.19 0.47
N SER A 32 -24.29 0.45 -0.55
CA SER A 32 -25.30 -0.49 -1.03
C SER A 32 -25.52 -0.37 -2.53
N HIS A 33 -26.16 -1.37 -3.12
CA HIS A 33 -25.86 -1.87 -4.46
C HIS A 33 -27.03 -1.64 -5.44
N ASN A 34 -27.35 -0.39 -5.83
CA ASN A 34 -28.19 -0.10 -7.02
C ASN A 34 -27.50 0.58 -8.24
N SER A 35 -27.33 -0.17 -9.34
CA SER A 35 -26.67 0.29 -10.59
C SER A 35 -27.62 1.08 -11.49
N GLY A 36 -28.80 1.42 -10.99
CA GLY A 36 -29.85 2.14 -11.71
C GLY A 36 -30.48 1.38 -12.89
N ARG A 37 -29.96 0.19 -13.26
CA ARG A 37 -30.51 -0.63 -14.35
C ARG A 37 -31.35 -1.77 -13.79
N ASN A 38 -32.61 -1.83 -14.24
CA ASN A 38 -33.63 -2.83 -13.87
C ASN A 38 -34.16 -2.73 -12.43
N ALA A 39 -34.25 -1.52 -11.87
CA ALA A 39 -34.95 -1.31 -10.61
C ALA A 39 -36.48 -1.48 -10.79
N GLN A 40 -37.08 -2.43 -10.08
CA GLN A 40 -38.51 -2.40 -9.76
C GLN A 40 -38.63 -2.07 -8.27
N ASP A 41 -39.37 -1.01 -7.95
CA ASP A 41 -39.57 -0.54 -6.56
C ASP A 41 -38.26 -0.31 -5.77
N GLY A 42 -37.24 0.23 -6.43
CA GLY A 42 -35.94 0.53 -5.81
C GLY A 42 -35.03 -0.67 -5.55
N LYS A 43 -35.42 -1.87 -6.02
CA LYS A 43 -34.64 -3.10 -5.89
C LYS A 43 -34.10 -3.54 -7.25
N TYR A 44 -32.81 -3.86 -7.32
CA TYR A 44 -32.27 -4.57 -8.47
C TYR A 44 -32.94 -5.95 -8.59
N VAL A 45 -33.43 -6.29 -9.78
CA VAL A 45 -34.03 -7.60 -10.08
C VAL A 45 -33.09 -8.35 -11.03
N GLY A 46 -32.22 -9.21 -10.49
CA GLY A 46 -31.32 -10.08 -11.27
C GLY A 46 -30.08 -10.57 -10.52
N GLU A 47 -29.22 -11.37 -11.18
CA GLU A 47 -27.83 -11.61 -10.75
C GLU A 47 -26.92 -10.52 -11.32
N HIS A 48 -25.80 -10.24 -10.63
CA HIS A 48 -24.79 -9.31 -11.13
C HIS A 48 -23.83 -9.99 -12.11
N ASP A 49 -23.80 -9.47 -13.33
CA ASP A 49 -22.76 -9.76 -14.31
C ASP A 49 -21.44 -9.03 -13.98
N ASP A 50 -20.38 -9.34 -14.71
CA ASP A 50 -19.05 -8.77 -14.46
C ASP A 50 -19.00 -7.26 -14.69
N TRP A 51 -19.82 -6.74 -15.61
CA TRP A 51 -19.91 -5.31 -15.89
C TRP A 51 -20.51 -4.53 -14.70
N SER A 52 -21.63 -5.01 -14.15
CA SER A 52 -22.24 -4.38 -12.98
C SER A 52 -21.33 -4.46 -11.77
N LYS A 53 -20.65 -5.59 -11.52
CA LYS A 53 -19.63 -5.71 -10.46
C LYS A 53 -18.49 -4.71 -10.61
N SER A 54 -18.00 -4.49 -11.84
CA SER A 54 -16.92 -3.54 -12.12
C SER A 54 -17.37 -2.10 -11.85
N THR A 55 -18.56 -1.73 -12.33
CA THR A 55 -19.16 -0.40 -12.09
C THR A 55 -19.25 -0.11 -10.59
N TRP A 56 -19.64 -1.10 -9.78
CA TRP A 56 -19.72 -0.96 -8.33
C TRP A 56 -18.40 -0.73 -7.64
N ARG A 57 -17.38 -1.50 -8.04
CA ARG A 57 -16.04 -1.29 -7.52
C ARG A 57 -15.62 0.16 -7.74
N ASN A 58 -15.93 0.72 -8.90
CA ASN A 58 -15.55 2.09 -9.24
C ASN A 58 -16.35 3.13 -8.44
N ILE A 59 -17.66 2.96 -8.28
CA ILE A 59 -18.49 3.83 -7.44
C ILE A 59 -17.97 3.78 -5.99
N TYR A 60 -17.69 2.59 -5.46
CA TYR A 60 -17.13 2.45 -4.12
C TYR A 60 -15.81 3.23 -3.95
N LEU A 61 -14.91 3.14 -4.92
CA LEU A 61 -13.64 3.88 -4.90
C LEU A 61 -13.85 5.39 -5.00
N HIS A 62 -14.81 5.87 -5.80
CA HIS A 62 -15.18 7.28 -5.89
C HIS A 62 -15.64 7.82 -4.53
N GLU A 63 -16.60 7.14 -3.89
CA GLU A 63 -17.13 7.55 -2.58
C GLU A 63 -16.08 7.42 -1.47
N LEU A 64 -15.21 6.41 -1.55
CA LEU A 64 -14.04 6.31 -0.67
C LEU A 64 -13.09 7.49 -0.88
N GLY A 65 -12.94 7.98 -2.11
CA GLY A 65 -12.20 9.21 -2.42
C GLY A 65 -12.76 10.41 -1.68
N HIS A 66 -14.08 10.64 -1.76
CA HIS A 66 -14.75 11.69 -0.97
C HIS A 66 -14.55 11.54 0.54
N PHE A 67 -14.65 10.32 1.06
CA PHE A 67 -14.38 10.05 2.47
C PHE A 67 -12.95 10.42 2.88
N LEU A 68 -11.98 10.17 1.99
CA LEU A 68 -10.58 10.54 2.17
C LEU A 68 -10.31 12.03 1.82
N GLY A 69 -11.33 12.82 1.50
CA GLY A 69 -11.21 14.26 1.27
C GLY A 69 -10.96 14.68 -0.18
N LEU A 70 -11.10 13.79 -1.16
CA LEU A 70 -11.11 14.18 -2.57
C LEU A 70 -12.47 14.81 -2.95
N GLU A 71 -12.45 15.76 -3.87
CA GLU A 71 -13.64 16.42 -4.41
C GLU A 71 -13.73 16.24 -5.93
N HIS A 72 -14.86 16.65 -6.53
CA HIS A 72 -14.97 16.62 -7.99
C HIS A 72 -14.08 17.71 -8.63
N PRO A 73 -13.53 17.49 -9.84
CA PRO A 73 -12.66 18.46 -10.53
C PRO A 73 -13.25 19.85 -10.79
N TRP A 74 -14.56 20.02 -10.60
CA TRP A 74 -15.30 21.27 -10.83
C TRP A 74 -15.83 21.90 -9.54
N ASP A 75 -15.67 21.24 -8.40
CA ASP A 75 -16.01 21.80 -7.09
C ASP A 75 -15.02 22.94 -6.79
N LYS A 76 -15.45 23.98 -6.06
CA LYS A 76 -14.68 25.23 -5.87
C LYS A 76 -14.69 25.69 -4.42
N GLU A 77 -15.12 24.83 -3.51
CA GLU A 77 -15.49 25.23 -2.16
C GLU A 77 -14.27 25.57 -1.29
N ASP A 78 -13.16 24.87 -1.49
CA ASP A 78 -11.88 25.07 -0.81
C ASP A 78 -10.87 25.91 -1.61
N GLY A 79 -11.13 26.12 -2.90
CA GLY A 79 -10.44 27.11 -3.74
C GLY A 79 -9.42 26.52 -4.71
N ASP A 80 -9.31 25.20 -4.78
CA ASP A 80 -8.76 24.48 -5.93
C ASP A 80 -9.88 23.89 -6.80
N TRP A 81 -9.64 23.82 -8.10
CA TRP A 81 -10.50 23.16 -9.09
C TRP A 81 -9.71 23.02 -10.40
N ALA A 82 -9.99 21.99 -11.19
CA ALA A 82 -9.34 21.77 -12.47
C ALA A 82 -10.16 22.33 -13.65
N VAL A 83 -11.49 22.25 -13.59
CA VAL A 83 -12.39 22.64 -14.68
C VAL A 83 -13.60 23.43 -14.20
N ASN A 84 -14.33 24.08 -15.10
CA ASN A 84 -15.44 24.96 -14.70
C ASN A 84 -16.77 24.23 -14.54
N ASN A 85 -16.96 23.11 -15.25
CA ASN A 85 -18.19 22.33 -15.25
C ASN A 85 -17.89 20.83 -15.29
N TRP A 86 -18.85 20.03 -14.82
CA TRP A 86 -18.79 18.56 -14.79
C TRP A 86 -18.56 17.87 -16.14
N SER A 87 -18.89 18.54 -17.25
CA SER A 87 -18.72 18.01 -18.60
C SER A 87 -17.45 18.46 -19.31
N ASP A 88 -16.67 19.34 -18.68
CA ASP A 88 -15.43 19.86 -19.27
C ASP A 88 -14.35 18.77 -19.25
N SER A 89 -13.53 18.70 -20.30
CA SER A 89 -12.44 17.72 -20.37
C SER A 89 -11.41 17.98 -19.28
N HIS A 90 -11.05 16.93 -18.54
CA HIS A 90 -10.01 16.94 -17.51
C HIS A 90 -9.13 15.68 -17.61
N GLU A 91 -8.00 15.68 -16.91
CA GLU A 91 -7.16 14.48 -16.74
C GLU A 91 -7.96 13.38 -16.01
N SER A 92 -7.66 12.11 -16.27
CA SER A 92 -8.42 10.99 -15.70
C SER A 92 -8.30 10.94 -14.17
N THR A 93 -9.44 10.94 -13.49
CA THR A 93 -9.57 10.88 -12.03
C THR A 93 -10.77 10.02 -11.64
N ARG A 94 -10.69 9.31 -10.51
CA ARG A 94 -11.87 8.63 -9.95
C ARG A 94 -12.97 9.60 -9.61
N MET A 95 -12.66 10.86 -9.36
CA MET A 95 -13.60 11.91 -8.99
C MET A 95 -14.29 12.57 -10.19
N GLY A 96 -14.02 12.12 -11.42
CA GLY A 96 -14.72 12.59 -12.61
C GLY A 96 -16.16 12.08 -12.70
N TYR A 97 -16.93 12.67 -13.62
CA TYR A 97 -18.37 12.42 -13.72
C TYR A 97 -18.71 11.03 -14.30
N ASP A 98 -18.01 10.55 -15.34
CA ASP A 98 -18.36 9.30 -16.04
C ASP A 98 -17.35 8.17 -15.77
N GLU A 99 -16.27 8.45 -15.06
CA GLU A 99 -15.12 7.55 -14.85
C GLU A 99 -15.48 6.34 -13.97
N HIS A 100 -16.57 6.44 -13.21
CA HIS A 100 -17.14 5.32 -12.47
C HIS A 100 -17.87 4.30 -13.38
N LEU A 101 -18.26 4.71 -14.60
CA LEU A 101 -18.94 3.86 -15.59
C LEU A 101 -17.97 3.09 -16.49
N GLY A 102 -16.69 3.47 -16.50
CA GLY A 102 -15.65 2.84 -17.29
C GLY A 102 -15.10 1.57 -16.64
N SER A 103 -15.21 0.42 -17.32
CA SER A 103 -14.64 -0.85 -16.82
C SER A 103 -13.11 -0.93 -16.87
N GLU A 104 -12.46 0.09 -17.42
CA GLU A 104 -11.01 0.16 -17.65
C GLU A 104 -10.19 0.48 -16.39
N TYR A 105 -10.86 0.85 -15.30
CA TYR A 105 -10.21 1.25 -14.07
C TYR A 105 -10.47 0.26 -12.93
N SER A 106 -9.44 -0.01 -12.14
CA SER A 106 -9.51 -0.91 -10.99
C SER A 106 -9.12 -0.27 -9.67
N TRP A 107 -8.61 0.97 -9.70
CA TRP A 107 -8.08 1.69 -8.55
C TRP A 107 -8.12 3.22 -8.75
N PHE A 108 -7.69 3.97 -7.73
CA PHE A 108 -7.38 5.40 -7.83
C PHE A 108 -6.41 5.70 -8.99
N SER A 109 -6.64 6.79 -9.71
CA SER A 109 -5.72 7.29 -10.74
C SER A 109 -4.49 7.93 -10.10
N ASN A 110 -3.45 8.19 -10.89
CA ASN A 110 -2.27 8.90 -10.40
C ASN A 110 -2.63 10.27 -9.81
N LEU A 111 -3.59 10.99 -10.41
CA LEU A 111 -4.03 12.29 -9.91
C LEU A 111 -4.73 12.17 -8.55
N ASP A 112 -5.56 11.14 -8.38
CA ASP A 112 -6.21 10.86 -7.10
C ASP A 112 -5.18 10.54 -6.01
N ILE A 113 -4.16 9.74 -6.35
CA ILE A 113 -3.07 9.39 -5.43
C ILE A 113 -2.26 10.65 -5.05
N GLU A 114 -1.90 11.49 -6.02
CA GLU A 114 -1.18 12.74 -5.77
C GLU A 114 -1.96 13.69 -4.83
N ALA A 115 -3.28 13.81 -5.05
CA ALA A 115 -4.14 14.61 -4.18
C ALA A 115 -4.26 14.01 -2.76
N LEU A 116 -4.41 12.69 -2.64
CA LEU A 116 -4.41 12.02 -1.34
C LEU A 116 -3.08 12.17 -0.61
N GLU A 117 -1.95 12.08 -1.31
CA GLU A 117 -0.62 12.31 -0.73
C GLU A 117 -0.43 13.77 -0.30
N TYR A 118 -1.05 14.73 -0.98
CA TYR A 118 -1.05 16.13 -0.56
C TYR A 118 -1.85 16.35 0.73
N ILE A 119 -3.02 15.72 0.88
CA ILE A 119 -3.89 15.85 2.05
C ILE A 119 -3.30 15.12 3.27
N TRP A 120 -2.91 13.86 3.09
CA TRP A 120 -2.55 12.96 4.19
C TRP A 120 -1.05 12.74 4.37
N GLY A 121 -0.25 13.25 3.44
CA GLY A 121 1.15 12.90 3.32
C GLY A 121 1.35 11.58 2.56
N LYS A 122 2.56 11.39 2.07
CA LYS A 122 2.96 10.17 1.37
C LYS A 122 2.92 8.95 2.30
N GLY A 123 2.32 7.86 1.82
CA GLY A 123 2.26 6.60 2.56
C GLY A 123 3.66 6.09 2.92
N LEU A 124 3.84 5.63 4.16
CA LEU A 124 5.13 5.10 4.63
C LEU A 124 5.52 3.76 4.01
N TRP A 125 4.58 3.06 3.36
CA TRP A 125 4.76 1.71 2.85
C TRP A 125 4.27 1.63 1.41
N GLN A 126 5.09 1.07 0.54
CA GLN A 126 4.79 0.94 -0.90
C GLN A 126 3.77 -0.17 -1.20
N SER A 127 3.71 -1.19 -0.35
CA SER A 127 2.78 -2.31 -0.53
C SER A 127 2.51 -3.01 0.81
N TYR A 128 1.80 -4.14 0.78
CA TYR A 128 1.63 -5.03 1.94
C TYR A 128 2.95 -5.61 2.46
N PHE A 129 3.99 -5.60 1.63
CA PHE A 129 5.34 -6.04 1.97
C PHE A 129 6.35 -5.01 1.47
N SER A 130 7.37 -4.74 2.25
CA SER A 130 8.45 -3.87 1.80
C SER A 130 9.39 -4.62 0.85
N GLY A 131 10.03 -3.87 -0.04
CA GLY A 131 10.89 -4.44 -1.08
C GLY A 131 10.14 -4.82 -2.35
N VAL A 132 10.79 -5.61 -3.20
CA VAL A 132 10.27 -6.07 -4.48
C VAL A 132 10.54 -7.55 -4.69
N PRO A 133 9.76 -8.23 -5.54
CA PRO A 133 10.08 -9.59 -5.96
C PRO A 133 11.48 -9.70 -6.55
N ALA A 134 12.20 -10.77 -6.20
CA ALA A 134 13.49 -11.07 -6.81
C ALA A 134 13.32 -11.32 -8.31
N SER A 135 14.20 -10.76 -9.15
CA SER A 135 14.19 -11.06 -10.58
C SER A 135 14.66 -12.50 -10.83
N LYS A 136 14.00 -13.18 -11.77
CA LYS A 136 14.36 -14.52 -12.23
C LYS A 136 15.74 -14.58 -12.90
N ASP A 137 16.31 -13.44 -13.25
CA ASP A 137 17.65 -13.33 -13.82
C ASP A 137 18.75 -13.63 -12.79
N TYR A 138 18.43 -13.65 -11.49
CA TYR A 138 19.39 -13.90 -10.42
C TYR A 138 19.16 -15.26 -9.74
N ASP A 139 20.19 -15.77 -9.04
CA ASP A 139 20.08 -16.96 -8.19
C ASP A 139 19.67 -16.58 -6.77
N ILE A 140 18.40 -16.20 -6.62
CA ILE A 140 17.85 -15.75 -5.35
C ILE A 140 16.63 -16.60 -5.02
N ASP A 141 16.72 -17.31 -3.89
CA ASP A 141 15.66 -18.21 -3.40
C ASP A 141 14.62 -17.48 -2.53
N THR A 142 14.86 -16.21 -2.19
CA THR A 142 13.94 -15.37 -1.42
C THR A 142 13.07 -14.52 -2.34
N ASN A 143 11.82 -14.29 -1.94
CA ASN A 143 10.82 -13.66 -2.79
C ASN A 143 10.61 -12.16 -2.52
N ASN A 144 11.24 -11.57 -1.52
CA ASN A 144 11.28 -10.13 -1.31
C ASN A 144 12.71 -9.71 -1.01
N ILE A 145 13.24 -8.85 -1.87
CA ILE A 145 14.52 -8.16 -1.68
C ILE A 145 14.26 -6.67 -1.45
N GLY A 146 15.12 -6.01 -0.69
CA GLY A 146 15.02 -4.56 -0.48
C GLY A 146 15.07 -3.79 -1.80
N ILE A 147 14.49 -2.59 -1.82
CA ILE A 147 14.60 -1.66 -2.94
C ILE A 147 15.04 -0.29 -2.44
N PHE A 148 16.08 0.26 -3.04
CA PHE A 148 16.46 1.66 -2.85
C PHE A 148 15.65 2.54 -3.80
N GLU A 149 14.84 3.44 -3.25
CA GLU A 149 14.11 4.44 -4.02
C GLU A 149 14.74 5.84 -3.91
N PRO A 150 15.36 6.34 -4.99
CA PRO A 150 16.13 7.58 -4.95
C PRO A 150 15.25 8.81 -4.74
N THR A 151 14.00 8.78 -5.21
CA THR A 151 13.04 9.89 -5.03
C THR A 151 12.63 10.07 -3.58
N GLU A 152 12.61 8.99 -2.80
CA GLU A 152 12.29 9.01 -1.38
C GLU A 152 13.54 9.08 -0.50
N SER A 153 14.73 8.92 -1.09
CA SER A 153 15.99 8.74 -0.35
C SER A 153 15.83 7.69 0.75
N ALA A 154 15.22 6.55 0.40
CA ALA A 154 14.88 5.51 1.34
C ALA A 154 15.11 4.10 0.76
N ILE A 155 15.40 3.16 1.64
CA ILE A 155 15.42 1.72 1.33
C ILE A 155 14.20 1.09 1.98
N PHE A 156 13.33 0.49 1.18
CA PHE A 156 12.21 -0.31 1.64
C PHE A 156 12.63 -1.76 1.62
N SER A 157 12.71 -2.40 2.77
CA SER A 157 13.09 -3.80 2.88
C SER A 157 12.40 -4.46 4.07
N CYS A 158 12.83 -5.65 4.42
CA CYS A 158 12.36 -6.39 5.55
C CYS A 158 13.57 -6.93 6.32
N LEU A 159 13.37 -7.38 7.56
CA LEU A 159 14.41 -8.08 8.32
C LEU A 159 13.84 -9.24 9.12
N LYS A 160 14.60 -10.34 9.14
CA LYS A 160 14.45 -11.49 10.05
C LYS A 160 15.36 -11.26 11.25
N LEU A 161 14.85 -11.46 12.46
CA LEU A 161 15.67 -11.36 13.66
C LEU A 161 16.38 -12.69 13.96
N VAL A 162 17.69 -12.62 14.18
CA VAL A 162 18.50 -13.74 14.66
C VAL A 162 19.36 -13.33 15.86
N THR A 163 19.75 -14.31 16.67
CA THR A 163 20.75 -14.16 17.74
C THR A 163 21.68 -15.35 17.67
N ASP A 164 22.98 -15.10 17.46
CA ASP A 164 23.99 -16.13 17.22
C ASP A 164 23.59 -17.08 16.07
N GLY A 165 23.02 -16.53 15.01
CA GLY A 165 22.52 -17.27 13.84
C GLY A 165 21.22 -18.05 14.06
N ILE A 166 20.61 -17.97 15.26
CA ILE A 166 19.36 -18.67 15.58
C ILE A 166 18.18 -17.70 15.46
N PRO A 167 17.09 -18.04 14.74
CA PRO A 167 15.89 -17.21 14.68
C PRO A 167 15.38 -16.83 16.08
N THR A 168 15.09 -15.55 16.27
CA THR A 168 14.60 -15.01 17.54
C THR A 168 13.39 -14.11 17.31
N THR A 169 12.79 -13.62 18.40
CA THR A 169 11.66 -12.69 18.36
C THR A 169 11.90 -11.49 19.25
N LEU A 170 11.45 -10.31 18.81
CA LEU A 170 11.27 -9.14 19.64
C LEU A 170 9.77 -8.96 19.88
N ASN A 171 9.34 -9.02 21.15
CA ASN A 171 7.93 -8.93 21.54
C ASN A 171 7.01 -9.91 20.78
N GLY A 172 7.52 -11.12 20.48
CA GLY A 172 6.78 -12.15 19.73
C GLY A 172 6.79 -11.99 18.21
N ILE A 173 7.46 -10.98 17.66
CA ILE A 173 7.60 -10.75 16.22
C ILE A 173 9.01 -11.18 15.78
N SER A 174 9.10 -12.07 14.78
CA SER A 174 10.37 -12.55 14.22
C SER A 174 10.81 -11.83 12.95
N GLU A 175 9.86 -11.15 12.28
CA GLU A 175 10.07 -10.53 10.97
C GLU A 175 9.40 -9.16 10.92
N PHE A 176 10.08 -8.19 10.33
CA PHE A 176 9.60 -6.82 10.20
C PHE A 176 9.68 -6.35 8.75
N ASP A 177 8.69 -5.58 8.31
CA ASP A 177 8.89 -4.62 7.23
C ASP A 177 9.62 -3.41 7.82
N VAL A 178 10.61 -2.89 7.10
CA VAL A 178 11.44 -1.76 7.52
C VAL A 178 11.61 -0.75 6.40
N ARG A 179 11.57 0.51 6.77
CA ARG A 179 12.00 1.63 5.95
C ARG A 179 13.26 2.21 6.58
N PHE A 180 14.34 2.24 5.80
CA PHE A 180 15.55 2.94 6.16
C PHE A 180 15.62 4.27 5.42
N ASP A 181 15.63 5.39 6.13
CA ASP A 181 15.86 6.71 5.54
C ASP A 181 17.36 6.92 5.35
N VAL A 182 17.78 7.36 4.16
CA VAL A 182 19.18 7.63 3.86
C VAL A 182 19.60 8.94 4.51
N LEU A 183 20.54 8.86 5.45
CA LEU A 183 21.13 10.04 6.08
C LEU A 183 22.26 10.63 5.23
N SER A 184 23.10 9.77 4.64
CA SER A 184 24.18 10.19 3.74
C SER A 184 24.52 9.08 2.74
N LEU A 185 24.39 9.40 1.45
CA LEU A 185 24.84 8.52 0.36
C LEU A 185 26.38 8.41 0.32
N GLU A 186 27.09 9.48 0.67
CA GLU A 186 28.57 9.50 0.65
C GLU A 186 29.15 8.63 1.77
N GLU A 187 28.57 8.71 2.97
CA GLU A 187 29.02 7.92 4.10
C GLU A 187 28.40 6.53 4.16
N GLY A 188 27.38 6.27 3.33
CA GLY A 188 26.60 5.04 3.33
C GLY A 188 25.83 4.85 4.64
N THR A 189 25.24 5.91 5.19
CA THR A 189 24.52 5.86 6.46
C THR A 189 23.01 5.94 6.26
N VAL A 190 22.29 5.10 7.01
CA VAL A 190 20.83 5.02 7.00
C VAL A 190 20.28 4.94 8.42
N GLN A 191 19.08 5.42 8.63
CA GLN A 191 18.36 5.34 9.90
C GLN A 191 17.09 4.50 9.73
N LEU A 192 16.75 3.65 10.70
CA LEU A 192 15.44 3.01 10.70
C LEU A 192 14.35 4.07 10.95
N GLY A 193 13.66 4.48 9.88
CA GLY A 193 12.62 5.52 9.91
C GLY A 193 11.24 4.98 10.26
N ALA A 194 10.92 3.76 9.80
CA ALA A 194 9.67 3.10 10.14
C ALA A 194 9.83 1.58 10.18
N ASN A 195 9.01 0.92 10.99
CA ASN A 195 8.88 -0.53 11.02
C ASN A 195 7.44 -0.95 11.29
N ARG A 196 7.07 -2.14 10.81
CA ARG A 196 5.84 -2.84 11.21
C ARG A 196 6.08 -4.35 11.20
N ALA A 197 5.22 -5.10 11.87
CA ALA A 197 5.25 -6.55 11.77
C ALA A 197 5.12 -6.98 10.29
N PHE A 198 6.03 -7.83 9.84
CA PHE A 198 5.94 -8.41 8.50
C PHE A 198 4.65 -9.23 8.40
N ASN A 199 4.03 -9.26 7.22
CA ASN A 199 2.83 -10.06 6.96
C ASN A 199 1.60 -9.65 7.83
N ILE A 200 1.42 -8.35 8.08
CA ILE A 200 0.34 -7.83 8.94
C ILE A 200 -1.08 -8.22 8.50
N ILE A 201 -1.30 -8.41 7.20
CA ILE A 201 -2.59 -8.87 6.65
C ILE A 201 -2.74 -10.40 6.62
N GLY A 202 -1.76 -11.16 7.11
CA GLY A 202 -1.78 -12.62 7.06
C GLY A 202 -1.64 -13.21 5.66
N ALA A 203 -1.15 -12.45 4.68
CA ALA A 203 -0.98 -12.88 3.28
C ALA A 203 -0.10 -14.13 3.08
N LYS A 204 0.84 -14.46 3.98
CA LYS A 204 1.55 -15.77 4.00
C LYS A 204 0.59 -16.95 4.23
N THR A 205 -0.57 -16.70 4.82
CA THR A 205 -1.53 -17.71 5.30
C THR A 205 -2.92 -17.58 4.69
N LEU A 206 -3.23 -16.49 3.97
CA LEU A 206 -4.53 -16.25 3.34
C LEU A 206 -4.51 -16.73 1.88
N PRO A 207 -5.27 -17.79 1.53
CA PRO A 207 -5.33 -18.32 0.17
C PRO A 207 -5.79 -17.27 -0.86
N LEU A 208 -6.68 -16.37 -0.45
CA LEU A 208 -7.27 -15.36 -1.33
C LEU A 208 -6.22 -14.41 -1.92
N PHE A 209 -5.19 -14.03 -1.16
CA PHE A 209 -4.12 -13.13 -1.64
C PHE A 209 -3.22 -13.80 -2.69
N ILE A 210 -2.87 -15.06 -2.44
CA ILE A 210 -2.02 -15.86 -3.34
C ILE A 210 -2.76 -16.12 -4.67
N GLU A 211 -4.06 -16.40 -4.59
CA GLU A 211 -4.90 -16.70 -5.75
C GLU A 211 -5.24 -15.47 -6.60
N THR A 212 -5.49 -14.30 -6.00
CA THR A 212 -5.86 -13.10 -6.77
C THR A 212 -4.68 -12.40 -7.43
N GLU A 213 -3.51 -12.42 -6.81
CA GLU A 213 -2.33 -11.70 -7.32
C GLU A 213 -1.37 -12.59 -8.13
N ASN A 214 -1.62 -13.91 -8.22
CA ASN A 214 -0.62 -14.89 -8.69
C ASN A 214 0.75 -14.69 -8.01
N ALA A 215 0.75 -14.15 -6.79
CA ALA A 215 1.94 -13.72 -6.10
C ALA A 215 2.58 -14.92 -5.40
N LEU A 216 3.90 -15.06 -5.57
CA LEU A 216 4.68 -15.97 -4.73
C LEU A 216 4.53 -15.54 -3.26
N THR A 217 4.55 -16.50 -2.34
CA THR A 217 4.51 -16.22 -0.90
C THR A 217 5.67 -15.30 -0.52
N PRO A 218 5.41 -14.13 0.06
CA PRO A 218 6.47 -13.19 0.41
C PRO A 218 7.44 -13.79 1.42
N ASP A 219 8.74 -13.64 1.17
CA ASP A 219 9.81 -14.08 2.06
C ASP A 219 10.90 -13.03 2.11
N CYS A 220 11.47 -12.83 3.28
CA CYS A 220 12.37 -11.72 3.54
C CYS A 220 13.85 -12.08 3.29
N SER A 221 14.59 -11.30 2.48
CA SER A 221 16.04 -11.47 2.33
C SER A 221 16.85 -10.92 3.50
N GLY A 222 16.37 -9.87 4.16
CA GLY A 222 17.11 -9.19 5.20
C GLY A 222 17.22 -10.01 6.48
N THR A 223 18.38 -9.96 7.14
CA THR A 223 18.64 -10.58 8.44
C THR A 223 19.38 -9.61 9.34
N PHE A 224 18.88 -9.44 10.57
CA PHE A 224 19.54 -8.64 11.60
C PHE A 224 20.03 -9.55 12.74
N GLU A 225 21.34 -9.61 12.92
CA GLU A 225 22.02 -10.34 13.98
C GLU A 225 22.12 -9.47 15.24
N ASN A 226 21.29 -9.78 16.23
CA ASN A 226 21.18 -9.01 17.46
C ASN A 226 22.46 -9.03 18.30
N ALA A 227 23.23 -10.12 18.25
CA ALA A 227 24.47 -10.24 19.03
C ALA A 227 25.59 -9.30 18.52
N THR A 228 25.60 -9.01 17.21
CA THR A 228 26.66 -8.23 16.57
C THR A 228 26.21 -6.86 16.05
N GLY A 229 24.90 -6.63 15.97
CA GLY A 229 24.33 -5.43 15.36
C GLY A 229 24.52 -5.38 13.83
N VAL A 230 24.71 -6.53 13.18
CA VAL A 230 24.93 -6.61 11.73
C VAL A 230 23.60 -6.87 11.03
N TYR A 231 23.29 -6.02 10.04
CA TYR A 231 22.20 -6.22 9.10
C TYR A 231 22.76 -6.66 7.74
N THR A 232 22.26 -7.76 7.19
CA THR A 232 22.62 -8.23 5.84
C THR A 232 21.38 -8.33 4.99
N ASP A 233 21.45 -7.89 3.74
CA ASP A 233 20.29 -7.89 2.85
C ASP A 233 20.66 -7.85 1.37
N LEU A 234 19.76 -8.38 0.54
CA LEU A 234 19.76 -8.17 -0.91
C LEU A 234 18.96 -6.91 -1.21
N VAL A 235 19.58 -5.91 -1.85
CA VAL A 235 18.95 -4.63 -2.17
C VAL A 235 19.08 -4.35 -3.66
N LYS A 236 17.94 -4.14 -4.33
CA LYS A 236 17.88 -3.65 -5.70
C LYS A 236 18.15 -2.15 -5.73
N SER A 237 19.07 -1.73 -6.59
CA SER A 237 19.37 -0.34 -6.89
C SER A 237 19.49 -0.17 -8.41
N GLY A 238 18.51 0.51 -9.01
CA GLY A 238 18.35 0.56 -10.47
C GLY A 238 18.19 -0.83 -11.08
N SER A 239 19.10 -1.20 -11.98
CA SER A 239 19.13 -2.52 -12.64
C SER A 239 19.96 -3.58 -11.89
N SER A 240 20.66 -3.18 -10.83
CA SER A 240 21.58 -4.05 -10.10
C SER A 240 20.96 -4.58 -8.82
N VAL A 241 21.36 -5.79 -8.42
CA VAL A 241 21.07 -6.35 -7.09
C VAL A 241 22.37 -6.43 -6.31
N LEU A 242 22.37 -5.86 -5.10
CA LEU A 242 23.53 -5.77 -4.22
C LEU A 242 23.30 -6.63 -2.99
N ASN A 243 24.27 -7.47 -2.61
CA ASN A 243 24.33 -8.07 -1.29
C ASN A 243 25.04 -7.11 -0.35
N THR A 244 24.31 -6.52 0.58
CA THR A 244 24.73 -5.41 1.43
C THR A 244 24.92 -5.86 2.86
N HIS A 245 25.95 -5.33 3.52
CA HIS A 245 26.28 -5.60 4.91
C HIS A 245 26.40 -4.27 5.65
N TRP A 246 25.65 -4.11 6.73
CA TRP A 246 25.55 -2.87 7.49
C TRP A 246 25.84 -3.13 8.96
N ASN A 247 26.54 -2.20 9.59
CA ASN A 247 26.81 -2.23 11.02
C ASN A 247 25.93 -1.19 11.72
N LEU A 248 25.27 -1.57 12.80
CA LEU A 248 24.64 -0.63 13.72
C LEU A 248 25.74 0.20 14.41
N ILE A 249 25.78 1.49 14.12
CA ILE A 249 26.77 2.43 14.67
C ILE A 249 26.19 3.30 15.78
N ASP A 250 24.86 3.42 15.85
CA ASP A 250 24.13 4.11 16.90
C ASP A 250 22.86 3.32 17.22
N ALA A 251 22.83 2.65 18.37
CA ALA A 251 21.70 1.84 18.80
C ALA A 251 20.54 2.67 19.37
N GLU A 252 20.80 3.89 19.84
CA GLU A 252 19.75 4.77 20.39
C GLU A 252 18.92 5.36 19.25
N ASN A 253 19.59 5.77 18.17
CA ASN A 253 18.94 6.35 16.99
C ASN A 253 18.70 5.35 15.87
N LEU A 254 19.09 4.08 16.04
CA LEU A 254 18.98 3.01 15.05
C LEU A 254 19.63 3.36 13.70
N ILE A 255 20.85 3.90 13.77
CA ILE A 255 21.63 4.28 12.58
C ILE A 255 22.57 3.15 12.20
N LEU A 256 22.49 2.72 10.95
CA LEU A 256 23.38 1.75 10.35
C LEU A 256 24.32 2.42 9.34
N LYS A 257 25.51 1.86 9.22
CA LYS A 257 26.50 2.24 8.22
C LYS A 257 26.84 1.07 7.33
N LEU A 258 26.85 1.30 6.03
CA LEU A 258 27.27 0.34 5.02
C LEU A 258 28.72 -0.02 5.27
N ASN A 259 28.97 -1.29 5.56
CA ASN A 259 30.29 -1.84 5.77
C ASN A 259 30.89 -2.34 4.45
N SER A 260 30.09 -3.09 3.69
CA SER A 260 30.48 -3.68 2.42
C SER A 260 29.27 -4.03 1.56
N TYR A 261 29.48 -4.14 0.26
CA TYR A 261 28.49 -4.69 -0.65
C TYR A 261 29.16 -5.44 -1.80
N ASP A 262 28.45 -6.43 -2.33
CA ASP A 262 28.83 -7.17 -3.54
C ASP A 262 27.69 -7.06 -4.55
N GLN A 263 28.00 -6.76 -5.81
CA GLN A 263 27.00 -6.79 -6.87
C GLN A 263 26.83 -8.21 -7.41
N LEU A 264 25.61 -8.75 -7.32
CA LEU A 264 25.27 -10.05 -7.87
C LEU A 264 25.35 -10.01 -9.40
N GLN A 265 25.81 -11.11 -9.99
CA GLN A 265 25.82 -11.30 -11.44
C GLN A 265 24.52 -11.99 -11.87
N PRO A 266 23.89 -11.54 -12.97
CA PRO A 266 22.81 -12.29 -13.60
C PRO A 266 23.30 -13.66 -14.10
N LYS A 267 22.37 -14.62 -14.21
CA LYS A 267 22.59 -15.95 -14.79
C LYS A 267 22.73 -15.92 -16.31
#